data_AF-K0YI92-F1
#
_entry.id   AF-K0YI92-F1
#
_cell.length_a   1.000
_cell.length_b   1.000
_cell.length_c   1.000
_cell.angle_alpha   90.00
_cell.angle_beta   90.00
_cell.angle_gamma   90.00
#
_symmetry.space_group_name_H-M   'P 1'
#
loop_
_entity.id
_entity.type
_entity.pdbx_description
1 polymer ?
#
loop_
_entity_poly.entity_id
_entity_poly.type
_entity_poly.pdbx_seq_one_letter_code
_entity_poly.pdbx_strand_id
1 'polypeptide(L)'
;MSNDAIPGEDISRTIDQIEHTVRTILKRAEEYPQVINDLDRLMDYYLPTTVKLLDAYKELDAQPIQGENIQKSKKEIEAALDTLSTAFEKLLDSVFKEMAWDVSTDISVLHTVLAQEGLVEDPFTKMRP
;
A
#
# COMPACT_ATOMS: atom_id res chain seq x y z
N MET A 1 2.39 15.69 1.05
CA MET A 1 2.78 16.61 2.14
C MET A 1 4.20 17.05 1.81
N SER A 2 4.64 18.29 2.10
CA SER A 2 6.01 18.70 1.69
C SER A 2 7.05 18.03 2.60
N ASN A 3 8.01 17.32 2.00
CA ASN A 3 9.03 16.50 2.67
C ASN A 3 10.27 17.30 3.15
N ASP A 4 10.28 18.63 3.00
CA ASP A 4 11.49 19.45 3.19
C ASP A 4 11.88 19.75 4.65
N ALA A 5 11.17 19.21 5.64
CA ALA A 5 11.27 19.65 7.04
C ALA A 5 11.90 18.64 8.02
N ILE A 6 12.43 17.50 7.56
CA ILE A 6 12.87 16.41 8.46
C ILE A 6 14.36 16.07 8.22
N PRO A 7 15.25 16.22 9.23
CA PRO A 7 16.66 15.89 9.11
C PRO A 7 16.90 14.39 9.36
N GLY A 8 17.20 13.66 8.30
CA GLY A 8 17.64 12.26 8.30
C GLY A 8 17.33 11.61 6.95
N GLU A 9 18.35 11.22 6.18
CA GLU A 9 18.18 10.62 4.84
C GLU A 9 17.27 9.38 4.86
N ASP A 10 17.22 8.67 5.98
CA ASP A 10 16.43 7.46 6.15
C ASP A 10 14.94 7.75 6.43
N ILE A 11 14.63 8.64 7.39
CA ILE A 11 13.22 8.94 7.72
C ILE A 11 12.51 9.68 6.59
N SER A 12 13.16 10.65 5.94
CA SER A 12 12.55 11.38 4.82
C SER A 12 12.27 10.45 3.63
N ARG A 13 13.10 9.44 3.43
CA ARG A 13 12.86 8.38 2.43
C ARG A 13 11.67 7.51 2.82
N THR A 14 11.57 7.08 4.08
CA THR A 14 10.42 6.31 4.57
C THR A 14 9.11 7.10 4.38
N ILE A 15 9.14 8.42 4.60
CA ILE A 15 7.98 9.30 4.40
C ILE A 15 7.59 9.40 2.93
N ASP A 16 8.56 9.60 2.03
CA ASP A 16 8.32 9.60 0.59
C ASP A 16 7.74 8.27 0.11
N GLN A 17 8.27 7.16 0.62
CA GLN A 17 7.80 5.81 0.30
C GLN A 17 6.35 5.61 0.74
N ILE A 18 6.01 6.01 1.97
CA ILE A 18 4.64 5.97 2.50
C ILE A 18 3.72 6.84 1.63
N GLU A 19 4.10 8.10 1.35
CA GLU A 19 3.28 9.01 0.56
C GLU A 19 3.03 8.47 -0.84
N HIS A 20 4.07 7.98 -1.52
CA HIS A 20 3.96 7.40 -2.85
C HIS A 20 3.07 6.16 -2.87
N THR A 21 3.25 5.27 -1.90
CA THR A 21 2.48 4.02 -1.80
C THR A 21 1.01 4.31 -1.54
N VAL A 22 0.70 5.16 -0.56
CA VAL A 22 -0.68 5.54 -0.22
C VAL A 22 -1.37 6.22 -1.41
N ARG A 23 -0.71 7.17 -2.09
CA ARG A 23 -1.28 7.82 -3.28
C ARG A 23 -1.59 6.81 -4.38
N THR A 24 -0.71 5.82 -4.56
CA THR A 24 -0.93 4.77 -5.56
C THR A 24 -2.12 3.90 -5.18
N ILE A 25 -2.23 3.47 -3.92
CA ILE A 25 -3.39 2.71 -3.42
C ILE A 25 -4.69 3.48 -3.68
N LEU A 26 -4.76 4.75 -3.28
CA LEU A 26 -5.97 5.57 -3.44
C LEU A 26 -6.35 5.75 -4.91
N LYS A 27 -5.37 6.00 -5.79
CA LYS A 27 -5.63 6.08 -7.23
C LYS A 27 -6.19 4.77 -7.78
N ARG A 28 -5.69 3.61 -7.32
CA ARG A 28 -6.23 2.30 -7.74
C ARG A 28 -7.63 2.07 -7.20
N ALA A 29 -7.92 2.50 -5.98
CA ALA A 29 -9.25 2.41 -5.40
C ALA A 29 -10.28 3.25 -6.18
N GLU A 30 -9.87 4.40 -6.72
CA GLU A 30 -10.71 5.20 -7.63
C GLU A 30 -10.99 4.49 -8.95
N GLU A 31 -10.00 3.77 -9.51
CA GLU A 31 -10.15 2.99 -10.75
C GLU A 31 -10.97 1.70 -10.55
N TYR A 32 -10.90 1.09 -9.36
CA TYR A 32 -11.51 -0.21 -9.03
C TYR A 32 -12.26 -0.13 -7.69
N PRO A 33 -13.48 0.43 -7.64
CA PRO A 33 -14.21 0.65 -6.40
C PRO A 33 -14.48 -0.60 -5.55
N GLN A 34 -14.41 -1.79 -6.15
CA GLN A 34 -14.58 -3.07 -5.45
C GLN A 34 -13.56 -3.30 -4.32
N VAL A 35 -12.36 -2.71 -4.41
CA VAL A 35 -11.30 -2.87 -3.40
C VAL A 35 -11.44 -1.89 -2.23
N ILE A 36 -12.39 -0.94 -2.29
CA ILE A 36 -12.55 0.12 -1.28
C ILE A 36 -12.83 -0.44 0.11
N ASN A 37 -13.65 -1.50 0.21
CA ASN A 37 -13.97 -2.12 1.49
C ASN A 37 -12.72 -2.68 2.19
N ASP A 38 -11.72 -3.13 1.41
CA ASP A 38 -10.45 -3.63 1.95
C ASP A 38 -9.51 -2.50 2.40
N LEU A 39 -9.85 -1.25 2.07
CA LEU A 39 -9.10 -0.04 2.44
C LEU A 39 -9.66 0.69 3.66
N ASP A 40 -10.79 0.27 4.23
CA ASP A 40 -11.38 0.95 5.41
C ASP A 40 -10.38 1.10 6.56
N ARG A 41 -9.60 0.04 6.85
CA ARG A 41 -8.57 0.10 7.91
C ARG A 41 -7.42 1.04 7.56
N LEU A 42 -7.07 1.16 6.29
CA LEU A 42 -6.07 2.13 5.83
C LEU A 42 -6.54 3.55 6.16
N MET A 43 -7.78 3.87 5.80
CA MET A 43 -8.37 5.19 5.96
C MET A 43 -8.68 5.55 7.41
N ASP A 44 -9.28 4.62 8.17
CA ASP A 44 -9.82 4.92 9.50
C ASP A 44 -8.77 4.80 10.61
N TYR A 45 -7.72 4.02 10.38
CA TYR A 45 -6.77 3.69 11.43
C TYR A 45 -5.31 3.95 11.05
N TYR A 46 -4.83 3.41 9.93
CA TYR A 46 -3.40 3.46 9.64
C TYR A 46 -2.91 4.83 9.15
N LEU A 47 -3.65 5.53 8.28
CA LEU A 47 -3.29 6.88 7.85
C LEU A 47 -3.32 7.89 9.00
N PRO A 48 -4.39 7.98 9.83
CA PRO A 48 -4.40 8.89 10.97
C PRO A 48 -3.28 8.59 11.97
N THR A 49 -2.95 7.32 12.18
CA THR A 49 -1.85 6.92 13.06
C THR A 49 -0.49 7.35 12.50
N THR A 50 -0.29 7.20 11.19
CA THR A 50 0.94 7.63 10.51
C THR A 50 1.15 9.13 10.67
N VAL A 51 0.10 9.93 10.47
CA VAL A 51 0.17 11.39 10.65
C VAL A 51 0.55 11.76 12.09
N LYS A 52 -0.11 11.13 13.08
CA LYS A 52 0.22 11.36 14.51
C LYS A 52 1.67 11.06 14.85
N LEU A 53 2.23 9.98 14.28
CA LEU A 53 3.64 9.61 14.49
C LEU A 53 4.59 10.65 13.87
N LEU A 54 4.29 11.13 12.66
CA LEU A 54 5.09 12.16 12.00
C LEU A 54 5.05 13.50 12.75
N ASP A 55 3.89 13.89 13.27
CA ASP A 55 3.75 15.10 14.07
C ASP A 55 4.55 14.99 15.37
N ALA A 56 4.44 13.86 16.08
CA ALA A 56 5.24 13.60 17.27
C ALA A 56 6.76 13.61 16.99
N TYR A 57 7.19 13.05 15.86
CA TYR A 57 8.59 13.09 15.46
C TYR A 57 9.08 14.53 15.26
N LYS A 58 8.30 15.36 14.54
CA LYS A 58 8.63 16.77 14.29
C LYS A 58 8.70 17.57 15.59
N GLU A 59 7.78 17.34 16.52
CA GLU A 59 7.78 17.99 17.83
C GLU A 59 9.02 17.64 18.66
N LEU A 60 9.45 16.37 18.62
CA LEU A 60 10.66 15.89 19.29
C LEU A 60 11.94 16.43 18.63
N ASP A 61 11.98 16.46 17.30
CA ASP A 61 13.11 16.99 16.53
C ASP A 61 13.32 18.49 16.74
N ALA A 62 12.23 19.26 16.87
CA ALA A 62 12.27 20.69 17.14
C ALA A 62 12.76 21.05 18.56
N GLN A 63 12.91 20.09 19.47
CA GLN A 63 13.37 20.39 20.83
C GLN A 63 14.82 20.89 20.84
N PRO A 64 15.12 21.99 21.56
CA PRO A 64 16.47 22.55 21.59
C PRO A 64 17.48 21.66 22.33
N ILE A 65 17.01 20.79 23.22
CA ILE A 65 17.84 19.85 23.98
C ILE A 65 17.48 18.44 23.54
N GLN A 66 18.40 17.78 22.85
CA GLN A 66 18.23 16.42 22.34
C GLN A 66 18.72 15.39 23.37
N GLY A 67 18.02 15.30 24.50
CA GLY A 67 18.32 14.33 25.57
C GLY A 67 18.06 12.87 25.16
N GLU A 68 18.55 11.92 25.96
CA GLU A 68 18.47 10.48 25.67
C GLU A 68 17.04 9.99 25.41
N ASN A 69 16.07 10.45 26.20
CA ASN A 69 14.66 10.09 26.02
C ASN A 69 14.10 10.57 24.67
N ILE A 70 14.44 11.79 24.24
CA ILE A 70 13.98 12.35 22.95
C ILE A 70 14.56 11.53 21.80
N GLN A 71 15.87 11.26 21.84
CA GLN A 71 16.53 10.46 20.80
C GLN A 71 15.95 9.04 20.74
N LYS A 72 15.67 8.42 21.89
CA LYS A 72 15.05 7.09 21.96
C LYS A 72 13.66 7.09 21.36
N SER A 73 12.80 8.03 21.74
CA SER A 73 11.43 8.13 21.20
C SER A 73 11.43 8.42 19.70
N LYS A 74 12.34 9.26 19.20
CA LYS A 74 12.51 9.47 17.75
C LYS A 74 12.80 8.17 17.00
N LYS A 75 13.73 7.34 17.51
CA LYS A 75 14.06 6.04 16.91
C LYS A 75 12.89 5.04 16.97
N GLU A 76 12.13 5.05 18.05
CA GLU A 76 10.93 4.20 18.17
C GLU A 76 9.86 4.60 17.14
N ILE A 77 9.69 5.90 16.90
CA ILE A 77 8.80 6.42 15.86
C ILE A 77 9.31 6.05 14.46
N GLU A 78 10.61 6.21 14.17
CA GLU A 78 11.22 5.80 12.90
C GLU A 78 10.94 4.31 12.61
N ALA A 79 11.19 3.43 13.57
CA ALA A 79 10.93 1.99 13.42
C ALA A 79 9.44 1.66 13.19
N ALA A 80 8.53 2.42 13.83
CA ALA A 80 7.10 2.28 13.63
C ALA A 80 6.68 2.72 12.21
N LEU A 81 7.25 3.81 11.70
CA LEU A 81 7.02 4.30 10.34
C LEU A 81 7.54 3.31 9.29
N ASP A 82 8.71 2.71 9.49
CA ASP A 82 9.23 1.67 8.59
C ASP A 82 8.30 0.44 8.53
N THR A 83 7.76 0.06 9.69
CA THR A 83 6.78 -1.04 9.79
C THR A 83 5.49 -0.70 9.04
N LEU A 84 5.00 0.53 9.17
CA LEU A 84 3.83 1.02 8.45
C LEU A 84 4.08 1.09 6.94
N SER A 85 5.25 1.55 6.51
CA SER A 85 5.65 1.58 5.10
C SER A 85 5.56 0.17 4.48
N THR A 86 6.16 -0.82 5.15
CA THR A 86 6.11 -2.22 4.71
C THR A 86 4.68 -2.76 4.66
N ALA A 87 3.83 -2.37 5.62
CA ALA A 87 2.43 -2.79 5.65
C ALA A 87 1.64 -2.20 4.46
N PHE A 88 1.90 -0.94 4.11
CA PHE A 88 1.27 -0.30 2.96
C PHE A 88 1.71 -0.90 1.63
N GLU A 89 2.99 -1.26 1.48
CA GLU A 89 3.48 -1.97 0.29
C GLU A 89 2.76 -3.31 0.10
N LYS A 90 2.60 -4.08 1.18
CA LYS A 90 1.86 -5.34 1.15
C LYS A 90 0.38 -5.15 0.81
N LEU A 91 -0.23 -4.07 1.30
CA LEU A 91 -1.60 -3.74 0.97
C LEU A 91 -1.74 -3.39 -0.51
N LEU A 92 -0.82 -2.59 -1.04
CA LEU A 92 -0.76 -2.26 -2.47
C LEU A 92 -0.62 -3.53 -3.33
N ASP A 93 0.27 -4.45 -2.95
CA ASP A 93 0.43 -5.75 -3.62
C ASP A 93 -0.86 -6.58 -3.60
N SER A 94 -1.63 -6.54 -2.49
CA SER A 94 -2.92 -7.24 -2.39
C SER A 94 -3.94 -6.68 -3.37
N VAL A 95 -4.05 -5.35 -3.44
CA VAL A 95 -4.93 -4.66 -4.40
C VAL A 95 -4.58 -5.05 -5.83
N PHE A 96 -3.29 -5.16 -6.17
CA PHE A 96 -2.86 -5.62 -7.50
C PHE A 96 -3.20 -7.08 -7.79
N LYS A 97 -3.13 -7.97 -6.80
CA LYS A 97 -3.46 -9.39 -6.98
C LYS A 97 -4.94 -9.60 -7.27
N GLU A 98 -5.82 -8.88 -6.58
CA GLU A 98 -7.27 -8.96 -6.81
C GLU A 98 -7.63 -8.50 -8.23
N MET A 99 -7.01 -7.40 -8.71
CA MET A 99 -7.19 -6.96 -10.10
C MET A 99 -6.71 -8.01 -11.12
N ALA A 100 -5.57 -8.66 -10.86
CA ALA A 100 -5.05 -9.69 -11.76
C ALA A 100 -5.95 -10.94 -11.83
N TRP A 101 -6.60 -11.29 -10.72
CA TRP A 101 -7.58 -12.39 -10.67
C TRP A 101 -8.85 -12.08 -11.46
N ASP A 102 -9.35 -10.85 -11.38
CA ASP A 102 -10.53 -10.42 -12.15
C ASP A 102 -10.29 -10.55 -13.66
N VAL A 103 -9.15 -10.01 -14.14
CA VAL A 103 -8.73 -10.13 -15.54
C VAL A 103 -8.54 -11.59 -15.98
N SER A 104 -7.96 -12.43 -15.12
CA SER A 104 -7.80 -13.87 -15.42
C SER A 104 -9.15 -14.60 -15.54
N THR A 105 -10.13 -14.19 -14.74
CA THR A 105 -11.48 -14.74 -14.79
C THR A 105 -12.18 -14.34 -16.09
N ASP A 106 -12.10 -13.06 -16.47
CA ASP A 106 -12.65 -12.56 -17.74
C ASP A 106 -12.03 -13.25 -18.96
N ILE A 107 -10.71 -13.44 -18.96
CA ILE A 107 -10.01 -14.18 -20.02
C ILE A 107 -10.52 -15.62 -20.10
N SER A 108 -10.73 -16.27 -18.95
CA SER A 108 -11.23 -17.66 -18.90
C SER A 108 -12.66 -17.78 -19.43
N VAL A 109 -13.51 -16.81 -19.11
CA VAL A 109 -14.88 -16.71 -19.65
C VAL A 109 -14.86 -16.48 -21.16
N LEU A 110 -14.07 -15.50 -21.63
CA LEU A 110 -13.92 -15.22 -23.06
C LEU A 110 -13.45 -16.47 -23.83
N HIS A 111 -12.43 -17.16 -23.31
CA HIS A 111 -11.90 -18.36 -23.92
C HIS A 111 -12.92 -19.51 -23.94
N THR A 112 -13.76 -19.61 -22.91
CA THR A 112 -14.88 -20.58 -22.86
C THR A 112 -15.93 -20.27 -23.91
N VAL A 113 -16.32 -19.00 -24.06
CA VAL A 113 -17.29 -18.57 -25.09
C VAL A 113 -16.75 -18.86 -26.49
N LEU A 114 -15.50 -18.48 -26.78
CA LEU A 114 -14.86 -18.74 -28.06
C LEU A 114 -14.74 -20.25 -28.34
N ALA A 115 -14.51 -21.08 -27.32
CA ALA A 115 -14.44 -22.52 -27.47
C ALA A 115 -15.81 -23.14 -27.80
N GLN A 116 -16.88 -22.65 -27.17
CA GLN A 116 -18.25 -23.07 -27.48
C GLN A 116 -18.65 -22.70 -28.92
N GLU A 117 -18.15 -21.57 -29.43
CA GLU A 117 -18.34 -21.15 -30.82
C GLU A 117 -17.42 -21.89 -31.80
N GLY A 118 -16.52 -22.76 -31.31
CA GLY A 118 -15.56 -23.51 -32.13
C GLY A 118 -14.44 -22.65 -32.71
N LEU A 119 -14.25 -21.43 -32.21
CA LEU A 119 -13.25 -20.48 -32.68
C LEU A 119 -11.87 -20.71 -32.03
N VAL A 120 -11.83 -21.33 -30.86
CA VAL A 120 -10.60 -21.76 -30.16
C VAL A 120 -10.79 -23.14 -29.53
N GLU A 121 -9.70 -23.84 -29.19
CA GLU A 121 -9.79 -25.11 -28.45
C GLU A 121 -10.30 -24.88 -27.02
N ASP A 122 -11.07 -25.82 -26.47
CA ASP A 122 -11.53 -25.75 -25.07
C ASP A 122 -10.34 -25.93 -24.10
N PRO A 123 -10.08 -24.98 -23.19
CA PRO A 123 -8.92 -25.05 -22.29
C PRO A 123 -9.00 -26.25 -21.32
N PHE A 124 -10.19 -26.82 -21.10
CA PHE A 124 -10.42 -28.00 -20.27
C PHE A 124 -10.28 -29.33 -21.03
N THR A 125 -10.15 -29.32 -22.35
CA THR A 125 -9.95 -30.56 -23.12
C THR A 125 -8.54 -31.16 -22.99
N LYS A 126 -7.55 -30.38 -22.56
CA LYS A 126 -6.18 -30.87 -22.30
C LYS A 126 -5.98 -31.54 -20.93
N MET A 127 -7.00 -31.60 -20.07
CA MET A 127 -6.91 -32.19 -18.72
C MET A 127 -7.64 -33.54 -18.58
N ARG A 128 -7.98 -34.23 -19.69
CA ARG A 128 -8.41 -35.64 -19.62
C ARG A 128 -7.21 -36.56 -19.85
N PRO A 129 -6.94 -37.53 -18.96
CA PRO A 129 -5.81 -38.46 -19.07
C PRO A 129 -5.90 -39.37 -20.29
#